data_AF-A0AAD6GYW7-F1
#
_entry.id   AF-A0AAD6GYW7-F1
#
_cell.length_a   1.000
_cell.length_b   1.000
_cell.length_c   1.000
_cell.angle_alpha   90.00
_cell.angle_beta   90.00
_cell.angle_gamma   90.00
#
_symmetry.space_group_name_H-M   'P 1'
#
loop_
_entity.id
_entity.type
_entity.pdbx_description
1 polymer ?
#
loop_
_entity_poly.entity_id
_entity_poly.type
_entity_poly.pdbx_seq_one_letter_code
_entity_poly.pdbx_strand_id
1 'polypeptide(L)'
;MLAALAKLGPTRGRGVVVVDPNTITQEELDEWHALGVRGLRVNLQSVGKVMERNELEATLIRHADIARPRNWMIEVYVPLKMIPMLESIVPRLGITVCIDHFGSPELSSISLCENDSPFDPYTLPGFSSLISLIRTGSLCPYRLTKDAGMRDLKAMAREFLSAAPDRVIYATDWPHTRFTGVDISPFTEWCLDLCAHEPGLAEKLFRRNTERMLGVEST
;
A
#
# COMPACT_ATOMS: atom_id res chain seq x y z
N MET A 1 -7.24 10.31 -14.50
CA MET A 1 -7.13 10.51 -13.03
C MET A 1 -7.25 11.99 -12.66
N LEU A 2 -6.35 12.88 -13.09
CA LEU A 2 -6.43 14.32 -12.79
C LEU A 2 -7.78 14.96 -13.16
N ALA A 3 -8.32 14.64 -14.33
CA ALA A 3 -9.66 15.09 -14.74
C ALA A 3 -10.79 14.60 -13.81
N ALA A 4 -10.63 13.43 -13.16
CA ALA A 4 -11.59 12.93 -12.18
C ALA A 4 -11.44 13.67 -10.84
N LEU A 5 -10.20 13.94 -10.41
CA LEU A 5 -9.94 14.76 -9.21
C LEU A 5 -10.50 16.17 -9.36
N ALA A 6 -10.34 16.80 -10.53
CA ALA A 6 -10.93 18.11 -10.82
C ALA A 6 -12.46 18.12 -10.66
N LYS A 7 -13.14 17.01 -10.99
CA LYS A 7 -14.60 16.87 -10.82
C LYS A 7 -15.01 16.56 -9.39
N LEU A 8 -14.25 15.72 -8.68
CA LEU A 8 -14.54 15.34 -7.30
C LEU A 8 -14.23 16.47 -6.31
N GLY A 9 -13.20 17.26 -6.62
CA GLY A 9 -12.65 18.29 -5.76
C GLY A 9 -11.77 17.72 -4.63
N PRO A 10 -10.90 18.57 -4.05
CA PRO A 10 -9.97 18.20 -2.99
C PRO A 10 -10.66 18.05 -1.62
N THR A 11 -11.98 17.93 -1.53
CA THR A 11 -12.66 17.50 -0.31
C THR A 11 -13.11 16.04 -0.39
N ARG A 12 -13.26 15.51 -1.60
CA ARG A 12 -13.81 14.16 -1.85
C ARG A 12 -12.83 13.21 -2.53
N GLY A 13 -11.76 13.72 -3.13
CA GLY A 13 -10.76 12.92 -3.82
C GLY A 13 -9.33 13.30 -3.44
N ARG A 14 -8.46 12.30 -3.34
CA ARG A 14 -7.01 12.45 -3.31
C ARG A 14 -6.38 11.56 -4.37
N GLY A 15 -5.24 11.99 -4.90
CA GLY A 15 -4.52 11.29 -5.94
C GLY A 15 -3.12 10.87 -5.51
N VAL A 16 -2.70 9.71 -6.01
CA VAL A 16 -1.31 9.30 -6.09
C VAL A 16 -0.99 9.17 -7.58
N VAL A 17 0.07 9.84 -8.04
CA VAL A 17 0.41 9.96 -9.48
C VAL A 17 1.70 9.22 -9.82
N VAL A 18 1.84 8.80 -11.08
CA VAL A 18 3.12 8.35 -11.62
C VAL A 18 3.74 9.52 -12.37
N VAL A 19 5.04 9.76 -12.16
CA VAL A 19 5.79 10.83 -12.83
C VAL A 19 7.05 10.29 -13.46
N ASP A 20 7.54 10.99 -14.47
CA ASP A 20 8.92 10.86 -14.91
C ASP A 20 9.76 11.95 -14.22
N PRO A 21 10.68 11.58 -13.32
CA PRO A 21 11.54 12.53 -12.61
C PRO A 21 12.38 13.45 -13.50
N ASN A 22 12.56 13.12 -14.78
CA ASN A 22 13.38 13.91 -15.71
C ASN A 22 12.60 15.00 -16.43
N THR A 23 11.27 14.90 -16.46
CA THR A 23 10.43 15.79 -17.28
C THR A 23 9.40 16.56 -16.47
N ILE A 24 9.02 16.07 -15.28
CA ILE A 24 8.05 16.74 -14.42
C ILE A 24 8.58 18.07 -13.88
N THR A 25 7.78 19.13 -14.02
CA THR A 25 8.12 20.48 -13.55
C THR A 25 7.56 20.78 -12.17
N GLN A 26 8.08 21.82 -11.50
CA GLN A 26 7.54 22.23 -10.18
C GLN A 26 6.14 22.81 -10.31
N GLU A 27 5.89 23.53 -11.39
CA GLU A 27 4.61 24.15 -11.72
C GLU A 27 3.52 23.09 -11.87
N GLU A 28 3.78 22.01 -12.63
CA GLU A 28 2.84 20.89 -12.76
C GLU A 28 2.56 20.21 -11.40
N LEU A 29 3.58 20.04 -10.57
CA LEU A 29 3.42 19.43 -9.25
C LEU A 29 2.58 20.29 -8.31
N ASP A 30 2.70 21.62 -8.38
CA ASP A 30 1.89 22.56 -7.60
C ASP A 30 0.44 22.58 -8.06
N GLU A 31 0.20 22.60 -9.37
CA GLU A 31 -1.14 22.45 -9.94
C GLU A 31 -1.79 21.15 -9.47
N TRP A 32 -1.05 20.04 -9.51
CA TRP A 32 -1.56 18.75 -9.06
C TRP A 32 -1.79 18.69 -7.56
N HIS A 33 -0.95 19.35 -6.77
CA HIS A 33 -1.15 19.48 -5.33
C HIS A 33 -2.47 20.21 -5.04
N ALA A 34 -2.73 21.32 -5.73
CA ALA A 34 -3.97 22.08 -5.62
C ALA A 34 -5.20 21.25 -6.03
N LEU A 35 -5.06 20.39 -7.04
CA LEU A 35 -6.09 19.44 -7.46
C LEU A 35 -6.33 18.28 -6.47
N GLY A 36 -5.46 18.10 -5.46
CA GLY A 36 -5.60 17.07 -4.43
C GLY A 36 -4.64 15.89 -4.54
N VAL A 37 -3.60 15.96 -5.36
CA VAL A 37 -2.53 14.95 -5.37
C VAL A 37 -1.71 15.05 -4.07
N ARG A 38 -1.42 13.89 -3.47
CA ARG A 38 -0.71 13.76 -2.18
C ARG A 38 0.38 12.70 -2.17
N GLY A 39 0.67 12.09 -3.33
CA GLY A 39 1.69 11.07 -3.40
C GLY A 39 2.16 10.77 -4.82
N LEU A 40 3.30 10.10 -4.87
CA LEU A 40 3.86 9.49 -6.08
C LEU A 40 3.74 7.97 -6.00
N ARG A 41 3.61 7.27 -7.13
CA ARG A 41 3.60 5.80 -7.18
C ARG A 41 4.80 5.26 -7.97
N VAL A 42 5.53 4.35 -7.35
CA VAL A 42 6.58 3.54 -7.99
C VAL A 42 6.07 2.10 -8.13
N ASN A 43 5.69 1.73 -9.35
CA ASN A 43 5.10 0.43 -9.64
C ASN A 43 6.06 -0.44 -10.47
N LEU A 44 6.73 -1.38 -9.80
CA LEU A 44 7.62 -2.34 -10.44
C LEU A 44 6.92 -3.67 -10.72
N GLN A 45 5.98 -4.06 -9.85
CA GLN A 45 5.30 -5.36 -9.93
C GLN A 45 4.41 -5.49 -11.17
N SER A 46 3.67 -4.46 -11.56
CA SER A 46 2.72 -4.55 -12.69
C SER A 46 3.39 -4.71 -14.06
N VAL A 47 4.67 -4.36 -14.14
CA VAL A 47 5.53 -4.44 -15.33
C VAL A 47 6.56 -5.58 -15.22
N GLY A 48 6.52 -6.37 -14.14
CA GLY A 48 7.47 -7.47 -13.91
C GLY A 48 8.92 -7.02 -13.75
N LYS A 49 9.16 -5.77 -13.34
CA LYS A 49 10.51 -5.23 -13.18
C LYS A 49 11.05 -5.61 -11.81
N VAL A 50 12.25 -6.19 -11.80
CA VAL A 50 13.06 -6.37 -10.58
C VAL A 50 14.24 -5.43 -10.70
N MET A 51 14.47 -4.66 -9.65
CA MET A 51 15.61 -3.75 -9.55
C MET A 51 16.60 -4.30 -8.54
N GLU A 52 17.89 -4.14 -8.84
CA GLU A 52 18.93 -4.31 -7.83
C GLU A 52 18.84 -3.20 -6.78
N ARG A 53 19.38 -3.46 -5.58
CA ARG A 53 19.27 -2.56 -4.43
C ARG A 53 19.64 -1.10 -4.76
N ASN A 54 20.76 -0.89 -5.46
CA ASN A 54 21.25 0.46 -5.77
C ASN A 54 20.36 1.18 -6.79
N GLU A 55 19.75 0.46 -7.74
CA GLU A 55 18.82 1.04 -8.71
C GLU A 55 17.50 1.44 -8.03
N LEU A 56 16.99 0.58 -7.14
CA LEU A 56 15.80 0.85 -6.35
C LEU A 56 16.02 2.06 -5.42
N GLU A 57 17.15 2.10 -4.73
CA GLU A 57 17.52 3.21 -3.85
C GLU A 57 17.62 4.53 -4.63
N ALA A 58 18.35 4.55 -5.74
CA ALA A 58 18.46 5.75 -6.58
C ALA A 58 17.10 6.20 -7.13
N THR A 59 16.23 5.25 -7.50
CA THR A 59 14.88 5.55 -7.96
C THR A 59 14.05 6.19 -6.85
N LEU A 60 14.01 5.60 -5.65
CA LEU A 60 13.22 6.11 -4.54
C LEU A 60 13.75 7.45 -4.01
N ILE A 61 15.07 7.68 -4.01
CA ILE A 61 15.65 8.98 -3.65
C ILE A 61 15.15 10.07 -4.60
N ARG A 62 15.23 9.86 -5.92
CA ARG A 62 14.73 10.86 -6.90
C ARG A 62 13.25 11.18 -6.71
N HIS A 63 12.42 10.17 -6.45
CA HIS A 63 11.00 10.39 -6.18
C HIS A 63 10.78 11.11 -4.84
N ALA A 64 11.58 10.80 -3.82
CA ALA A 64 11.49 11.47 -2.53
C ALA A 64 11.91 12.95 -2.63
N ASP A 65 12.92 13.27 -3.45
CA ASP A 65 13.32 14.65 -3.74
C ASP A 65 12.17 15.47 -4.34
N ILE A 66 11.37 14.86 -5.22
CA ILE A 66 10.18 15.48 -5.83
C ILE A 66 9.03 15.61 -4.80
N ALA A 67 8.83 14.59 -3.96
CA ALA A 67 7.71 14.51 -3.04
C ALA A 67 7.85 15.41 -1.80
N ARG A 68 9.08 15.56 -1.27
CA ARG A 68 9.35 16.27 0.01
C ARG A 68 8.81 17.69 0.08
N PRO A 69 9.01 18.58 -0.93
CA PRO A 69 8.54 19.97 -0.87
C PRO A 69 7.04 20.11 -0.61
N ARG A 70 6.25 19.10 -0.96
CA ARG A 70 4.78 19.09 -0.86
C ARG A 70 4.26 18.16 0.24
N ASN A 71 5.15 17.60 1.06
CA ASN A 71 4.84 16.57 2.05
C ASN A 71 4.07 15.38 1.44
N TRP A 72 4.44 14.97 0.24
CA TRP A 72 3.82 13.85 -0.44
C TRP A 72 4.40 12.51 0.02
N MET A 73 3.56 11.48 0.04
CA MET A 73 3.99 10.10 0.28
C MET A 73 4.49 9.43 -1.01
N ILE A 74 5.20 8.32 -0.88
CA ILE A 74 5.44 7.40 -2.01
C ILE A 74 4.72 6.09 -1.76
N GLU A 75 3.87 5.71 -2.71
CA GLU A 75 3.28 4.39 -2.81
C GLU A 75 4.21 3.48 -3.64
N VAL A 76 4.55 2.31 -3.11
CA VAL A 76 5.49 1.36 -3.72
C VAL A 76 4.81 0.02 -3.93
N TYR A 77 4.78 -0.42 -5.19
CA TYR A 77 4.29 -1.75 -5.55
C TYR A 77 5.43 -2.63 -6.09
N VAL A 78 5.92 -3.51 -5.22
CA VAL A 78 7.04 -4.43 -5.46
C VAL A 78 6.68 -5.85 -5.01
N PRO A 79 7.34 -6.89 -5.54
CA PRO A 79 7.21 -8.25 -5.01
C PRO A 79 7.81 -8.39 -3.61
N LEU A 80 7.26 -9.28 -2.78
CA LEU A 80 7.58 -9.35 -1.35
C LEU A 80 9.08 -9.60 -1.08
N LYS A 81 9.72 -10.36 -1.97
CA LYS A 81 11.17 -10.63 -1.94
C LYS A 81 12.05 -9.38 -2.02
N MET A 82 11.53 -8.24 -2.48
CA MET A 82 12.25 -6.96 -2.53
C MET A 82 12.08 -6.12 -1.26
N ILE A 83 11.15 -6.48 -0.37
CA ILE A 83 10.91 -5.72 0.88
C ILE A 83 12.16 -5.61 1.78
N PRO A 84 13.04 -6.63 1.92
CA PRO A 84 14.29 -6.46 2.68
C PRO A 84 15.17 -5.32 2.16
N MET A 85 15.15 -5.04 0.86
CA MET A 85 15.84 -3.87 0.31
C MET A 85 15.16 -2.58 0.77
N LEU A 86 13.83 -2.51 0.70
CA LEU A 86 13.06 -1.35 1.16
C LEU A 86 13.25 -1.07 2.64
N GLU A 87 13.28 -2.09 3.49
CA GLU A 87 13.52 -1.97 4.94
C GLU A 87 14.78 -1.13 5.23
N SER A 88 15.83 -1.32 4.43
CA SER A 88 17.09 -0.58 4.56
C SER A 88 17.13 0.78 3.85
N ILE A 89 16.23 1.05 2.90
CA ILE A 89 16.20 2.28 2.09
C ILE A 89 15.24 3.31 2.71
N VAL A 90 14.03 2.90 3.08
CA VAL A 90 12.92 3.77 3.51
C VAL A 90 13.32 4.73 4.64
N PRO A 91 14.05 4.32 5.70
CA PRO A 91 14.46 5.24 6.77
C PRO A 91 15.28 6.44 6.29
N ARG A 92 15.95 6.33 5.15
CA ARG A 92 16.82 7.37 4.57
C ARG A 92 16.06 8.33 3.65
N LEU A 93 14.82 8.02 3.28
CA LEU A 93 14.05 8.85 2.34
C LEU A 93 13.46 10.08 3.01
N GLY A 94 13.22 10.07 4.33
CA GLY A 94 12.66 11.20 5.07
C GLY A 94 11.22 11.55 4.66
N ILE A 95 10.46 10.57 4.16
CA ILE A 95 9.05 10.70 3.76
C ILE A 95 8.26 9.45 4.16
N THR A 96 6.94 9.56 4.16
CA THR A 96 6.05 8.40 4.34
C THR A 96 6.08 7.50 3.10
N VAL A 97 6.22 6.20 3.32
CA VAL A 97 6.13 5.17 2.27
C VAL A 97 4.94 4.24 2.54
N CYS A 98 4.08 4.07 1.55
CA CYS A 98 2.99 3.12 1.54
C CYS A 98 3.36 1.91 0.67
N ILE A 99 3.20 0.70 1.20
CA ILE A 99 3.46 -0.55 0.49
C ILE A 99 2.13 -1.10 -0.02
N ASP A 100 2.05 -1.31 -1.34
CA ASP A 100 0.84 -1.83 -1.98
C ASP A 100 0.65 -3.34 -1.74
N HIS A 101 -0.61 -3.74 -1.63
CA HIS A 101 -1.07 -5.13 -1.77
C HIS A 101 -0.33 -6.14 -0.87
N PHE A 102 -0.19 -5.87 0.43
CA PHE A 102 0.59 -6.68 1.40
C PHE A 102 2.06 -6.93 0.96
N GLY A 103 2.62 -6.08 0.09
CA GLY A 103 3.93 -6.32 -0.50
C GLY A 103 3.94 -7.42 -1.57
N SER A 104 2.80 -7.75 -2.17
CA SER A 104 2.68 -8.70 -3.29
C SER A 104 3.34 -10.08 -3.09
N PRO A 105 3.03 -10.83 -2.02
CA PRO A 105 3.56 -12.18 -1.84
C PRO A 105 3.15 -13.15 -2.96
N GLU A 106 4.06 -14.06 -3.29
CA GLU A 106 3.79 -15.17 -4.19
C GLU A 106 3.11 -16.31 -3.40
N LEU A 107 1.78 -16.30 -3.31
CA LEU A 107 1.02 -17.30 -2.53
C LEU A 107 0.73 -18.61 -3.29
N SER A 108 0.94 -18.63 -4.62
CA SER A 108 0.63 -19.78 -5.47
C SER A 108 1.51 -21.02 -5.24
N SER A 109 2.64 -20.88 -4.53
CA SER A 109 3.56 -21.97 -4.18
C SER A 109 3.21 -22.65 -2.85
N ILE A 110 2.31 -22.05 -2.06
CA ILE A 110 1.83 -22.65 -0.82
C ILE A 110 0.62 -23.48 -1.21
N SER A 111 0.88 -24.77 -1.49
CA SER A 111 -0.17 -25.78 -1.49
C SER A 111 -0.88 -25.72 -0.15
N LEU A 112 -2.00 -25.01 -0.09
CA LEU A 112 -3.05 -25.23 0.91
C LEU A 112 -3.72 -26.58 0.59
N CYS A 113 -2.91 -27.62 0.46
CA CYS A 113 -3.31 -28.97 0.18
C CYS A 113 -3.59 -29.64 1.53
N GLU A 114 -4.88 -29.94 1.73
CA GLU A 114 -5.42 -31.08 2.47
C GLU A 114 -5.39 -31.06 4.00
N ASN A 115 -4.52 -30.29 4.65
CA ASN A 115 -4.51 -30.22 6.12
C ASN A 115 -5.01 -28.85 6.61
N ASP A 116 -5.94 -28.83 7.57
CA ASP A 116 -6.47 -27.65 8.28
C ASP A 116 -5.40 -26.84 9.06
N SER A 117 -4.12 -26.99 8.72
CA SER A 117 -3.03 -26.27 9.36
C SER A 117 -3.14 -24.76 9.13
N PRO A 118 -2.89 -23.94 10.16
CA PRO A 118 -2.91 -22.49 10.04
C PRO A 118 -1.79 -22.02 9.11
N PHE A 119 -2.09 -21.00 8.30
CA PHE A 119 -1.10 -20.33 7.47
C PHE A 119 -0.18 -19.47 8.33
N ASP A 120 1.13 -19.71 8.25
CA ASP A 120 2.14 -18.86 8.88
C ASP A 120 2.74 -17.89 7.84
N PRO A 121 2.44 -16.58 7.92
CA PRO A 121 2.95 -15.62 6.96
C PRO A 121 4.48 -15.41 7.06
N TYR A 122 5.11 -15.76 8.19
CA TYR A 122 6.56 -15.62 8.36
C TYR A 122 7.38 -16.60 7.51
N THR A 123 6.74 -17.62 6.92
CA THR A 123 7.40 -18.49 5.94
C THR A 123 7.61 -17.80 4.59
N LEU A 124 6.93 -16.67 4.34
CA LEU A 124 7.07 -15.92 3.09
C LEU A 124 8.38 -15.09 3.09
N PRO A 125 9.24 -15.24 2.07
CA PRO A 125 10.47 -14.45 1.97
C PRO A 125 10.19 -12.95 1.91
N GLY A 126 10.65 -12.22 2.93
CA GLY A 126 10.46 -10.77 3.06
C GLY A 126 9.33 -10.34 3.99
N PHE A 127 8.51 -11.26 4.53
CA PHE A 127 7.42 -10.89 5.43
C PHE A 127 7.90 -10.31 6.76
N SER A 128 8.96 -10.88 7.35
CA SER A 128 9.56 -10.32 8.57
C SER A 128 10.05 -8.88 8.38
N SER A 129 10.71 -8.61 7.24
CA SER A 129 11.12 -7.26 6.84
C SER A 129 9.93 -6.34 6.61
N LEU A 130 8.83 -6.87 6.07
CA LEU A 130 7.59 -6.12 5.89
C LEU A 130 6.99 -5.69 7.22
N ILE A 131 6.89 -6.59 8.20
CA ILE A 131 6.44 -6.27 9.57
C ILE A 131 7.33 -5.20 10.21
N SER A 132 8.65 -5.32 10.04
CA SER A 132 9.61 -4.31 10.51
C SER A 132 9.35 -2.93 9.87
N LEU A 133 9.12 -2.91 8.55
CA LEU A 133 8.91 -1.70 7.76
C LEU A 133 7.57 -1.02 8.03
N ILE A 134 6.50 -1.77 8.27
CA ILE A 134 5.14 -1.25 8.49
C ILE A 134 5.05 -0.38 9.73
N ARG A 135 5.91 -0.58 10.73
CA ARG A 135 6.06 0.34 11.86
C ARG A 135 6.35 1.78 11.40
N THR A 136 6.87 1.95 10.18
CA THR A 136 7.22 3.24 9.55
C THR A 136 6.39 3.59 8.30
N GLY A 137 5.48 2.72 7.84
CA GLY A 137 4.81 2.85 6.54
C GLY A 137 3.29 2.71 6.60
N SER A 138 2.63 2.55 5.46
CA SER A 138 1.22 2.14 5.41
C SER A 138 0.95 1.03 4.40
N LEU A 139 -0.17 0.32 4.50
CA LEU A 139 -0.47 -0.85 3.66
C LEU A 139 -1.87 -0.86 3.13
N CYS A 140 -2.03 -1.24 1.86
CA CYS A 140 -3.32 -1.47 1.22
C CYS A 140 -3.54 -2.98 0.92
N PRO A 141 -4.70 -3.57 1.28
CA PRO A 141 -4.96 -4.97 1.02
C PRO A 141 -5.59 -5.24 -0.36
N TYR A 142 -5.01 -6.14 -1.18
CA TYR A 142 -5.70 -6.89 -2.25
C TYR A 142 -4.76 -7.97 -2.86
N ARG A 143 -5.33 -8.92 -3.62
CA ARG A 143 -4.71 -9.57 -4.80
C ARG A 143 -3.81 -10.81 -4.64
N LEU A 144 -4.03 -11.71 -3.67
CA LEU A 144 -3.01 -12.74 -3.41
C LEU A 144 -3.54 -14.18 -3.30
N THR A 145 -4.77 -14.36 -2.82
CA THR A 145 -5.19 -15.70 -2.39
C THR A 145 -6.00 -16.45 -3.44
N LYS A 146 -5.75 -17.77 -3.53
CA LYS A 146 -6.63 -18.74 -4.17
C LYS A 146 -7.49 -19.50 -3.15
N ASP A 147 -7.33 -19.19 -1.87
CA ASP A 147 -8.10 -19.77 -0.78
C ASP A 147 -9.44 -19.09 -0.65
N ALA A 148 -10.53 -19.84 -0.82
CA ALA A 148 -11.88 -19.32 -0.60
C ALA A 148 -12.07 -18.81 0.85
N GLY A 149 -11.36 -19.41 1.81
CA GLY A 149 -11.35 -18.98 3.20
C GLY A 149 -10.51 -17.72 3.47
N MET A 150 -9.67 -17.31 2.52
CA MET A 150 -8.70 -16.21 2.61
C MET A 150 -7.80 -16.32 3.85
N ARG A 151 -7.44 -17.53 4.28
CA ARG A 151 -6.70 -17.77 5.54
C ARG A 151 -5.36 -17.04 5.55
N ASP A 152 -4.69 -17.01 4.41
CA ASP A 152 -3.45 -16.29 4.16
C ASP A 152 -3.58 -14.77 4.34
N LEU A 153 -4.55 -14.14 3.67
CA LEU A 153 -4.83 -12.71 3.78
C LEU A 153 -5.22 -12.33 5.21
N LYS A 154 -6.07 -13.14 5.84
CA LYS A 154 -6.52 -12.93 7.23
C LYS A 154 -5.36 -13.05 8.22
N ALA A 155 -4.47 -14.03 8.04
CA ALA A 155 -3.28 -14.19 8.86
C ALA A 155 -2.34 -12.99 8.73
N MET A 156 -1.99 -12.59 7.50
CA MET A 156 -1.13 -11.42 7.29
C MET A 156 -1.76 -10.12 7.82
N ALA A 157 -3.06 -9.91 7.59
CA ALA A 157 -3.76 -8.71 8.05
C ALA A 157 -3.76 -8.62 9.58
N ARG A 158 -3.97 -9.74 10.29
CA ARG A 158 -3.87 -9.78 11.76
C ARG A 158 -2.47 -9.39 12.25
N GLU A 159 -1.41 -9.90 11.63
CA GLU A 159 -0.04 -9.52 11.99
C GLU A 159 0.21 -8.02 11.77
N PHE A 160 -0.28 -7.44 10.68
CA PHE A 160 -0.14 -6.01 10.42
C PHE A 160 -0.87 -5.15 11.43
N LEU A 161 -2.13 -5.51 11.74
CA LEU A 161 -2.95 -4.79 12.71
C LEU A 161 -2.39 -4.91 14.13
N SER A 162 -1.83 -6.07 14.49
CA SER A 162 -1.12 -6.28 15.76
C SER A 162 0.17 -5.45 15.82
N ALA A 163 0.98 -5.45 14.76
CA ALA A 163 2.29 -4.81 14.75
C ALA A 163 2.23 -3.27 14.66
N ALA A 164 1.27 -2.71 13.92
CA ALA A 164 1.13 -1.26 13.73
C ALA A 164 -0.32 -0.86 13.37
N PRO A 165 -1.28 -0.89 14.31
CA PRO A 165 -2.69 -0.60 14.03
C PRO A 165 -2.94 0.82 13.49
N ASP A 166 -2.03 1.75 13.78
CA ASP A 166 -2.07 3.16 13.33
C ASP A 166 -1.45 3.40 11.94
N ARG A 167 -1.09 2.31 11.24
CA ARG A 167 -0.38 2.30 9.97
C ARG A 167 -1.05 1.42 8.91
N VAL A 168 -2.09 0.67 9.23
CA VAL A 168 -2.80 -0.16 8.25
C VAL A 168 -3.97 0.63 7.65
N ILE A 169 -4.10 0.62 6.32
CA ILE A 169 -5.25 1.23 5.64
C ILE A 169 -6.02 0.16 4.87
N TYR A 170 -7.30 0.42 4.61
CA TYR A 170 -8.09 -0.39 3.72
C TYR A 170 -8.30 0.34 2.38
N ALA A 171 -8.18 -0.37 1.26
CA ALA A 171 -8.69 0.10 -0.01
C ALA A 171 -9.24 -1.09 -0.83
N THR A 172 -10.17 -0.79 -1.72
CA THR A 172 -10.86 -1.81 -2.52
C THR A 172 -10.06 -2.28 -3.74
N ASP A 173 -9.11 -1.48 -4.21
CA ASP A 173 -8.47 -1.64 -5.54
C ASP A 173 -9.48 -1.69 -6.71
N TRP A 174 -10.64 -1.04 -6.57
CA TRP A 174 -11.57 -0.87 -7.68
C TRP A 174 -10.88 -0.07 -8.82
N PRO A 175 -11.05 -0.44 -10.11
CA PRO A 175 -12.02 -1.38 -10.68
C PRO A 175 -11.49 -2.81 -10.90
N HIS A 176 -10.52 -3.27 -10.12
CA HIS A 176 -9.95 -4.63 -10.21
C HIS A 176 -9.41 -4.97 -11.60
N THR A 177 -8.66 -4.01 -12.17
CA THR A 177 -8.11 -4.13 -13.53
C THR A 177 -7.34 -5.44 -13.74
N ARG A 178 -7.52 -6.05 -14.93
CA ARG A 178 -6.99 -7.36 -15.34
C ARG A 178 -7.70 -8.59 -14.76
N PHE A 179 -8.78 -8.41 -14.01
CA PHE A 179 -9.61 -9.48 -13.48
C PHE A 179 -11.09 -9.25 -13.78
N THR A 180 -11.87 -10.32 -13.81
CA THR A 180 -13.32 -10.28 -14.00
C THR A 180 -14.00 -11.03 -12.86
N GLY A 181 -15.18 -10.55 -12.43
CA GLY A 181 -15.98 -11.24 -11.40
C GLY A 181 -15.36 -11.25 -9.99
N VAL A 182 -14.48 -10.31 -9.68
CA VAL A 182 -13.89 -10.19 -8.34
C VAL A 182 -14.97 -9.70 -7.37
N ASP A 183 -15.22 -10.49 -6.33
CA ASP A 183 -16.03 -10.08 -5.18
C ASP A 183 -15.12 -9.82 -3.97
N ILE A 184 -15.07 -8.56 -3.53
CA ILE A 184 -14.29 -8.14 -2.35
C ILE A 184 -15.14 -8.16 -1.06
N SER A 185 -16.44 -8.42 -1.17
CA SER A 185 -17.37 -8.36 -0.02
C SER A 185 -16.93 -9.28 1.11
N PRO A 186 -16.52 -10.56 0.86
CA PRO A 186 -16.11 -11.45 1.95
C PRO A 186 -14.92 -10.95 2.77
N PHE A 187 -13.93 -10.33 2.12
CA PHE A 187 -12.77 -9.76 2.82
C PHE A 187 -13.16 -8.49 3.57
N THR A 188 -14.03 -7.68 2.98
CA THR A 188 -14.52 -6.43 3.57
C THR A 188 -15.37 -6.71 4.82
N GLU A 189 -16.29 -7.67 4.74
CA GLU A 189 -17.09 -8.16 5.86
C GLU A 189 -16.22 -8.68 6.98
N TRP A 190 -15.16 -9.43 6.66
CA TRP A 190 -14.20 -9.89 7.66
C TRP A 190 -13.46 -8.72 8.34
N CYS A 191 -13.03 -7.70 7.59
CA CYS A 191 -12.44 -6.49 8.19
C CYS A 191 -13.43 -5.75 9.11
N LEU A 192 -14.71 -5.66 8.72
CA LEU A 192 -15.76 -5.03 9.51
C LEU A 192 -16.06 -5.82 10.79
N ASP A 193 -16.12 -7.15 10.71
CA ASP A 193 -16.28 -8.04 11.87
C ASP A 193 -15.12 -7.90 12.85
N LEU A 194 -13.88 -7.85 12.34
CA LEU A 194 -12.70 -7.61 13.16
C LEU A 194 -12.79 -6.23 13.87
N CYS A 195 -13.26 -5.20 13.17
CA CYS A 195 -13.46 -3.88 13.77
C CYS A 195 -14.59 -3.84 14.82
N ALA A 196 -15.60 -4.69 14.70
CA ALA A 196 -16.70 -4.77 15.67
C ALA A 196 -16.23 -5.24 17.06
N HIS A 197 -15.13 -6.00 17.10
CA HIS A 197 -14.54 -6.54 18.32
C HIS A 197 -13.38 -5.68 18.88
N GLU A 198 -12.94 -4.66 18.15
CA GLU A 198 -11.81 -3.78 18.55
C GLU A 198 -12.21 -2.29 18.50
N PRO A 199 -12.54 -1.68 19.66
CA PRO A 199 -12.97 -0.29 19.73
C PRO A 199 -11.99 0.69 19.06
N GLY A 200 -12.51 1.53 18.16
CA GLY A 200 -11.73 2.54 17.44
C GLY A 200 -10.96 2.03 16.23
N LEU A 201 -10.92 0.71 15.98
CA LEU A 201 -10.19 0.17 14.84
C LEU A 201 -10.85 0.55 13.50
N ALA A 202 -12.18 0.58 13.44
CA ALA A 202 -12.91 1.01 12.25
C ALA A 202 -12.47 2.41 11.79
N GLU A 203 -12.38 3.36 12.73
CA GLU A 203 -11.93 4.72 12.46
C GLU A 203 -10.49 4.76 11.96
N LYS A 204 -9.59 3.93 12.53
CA LYS A 204 -8.20 3.84 12.08
C LYS A 204 -8.10 3.28 10.67
N LEU A 205 -8.63 2.07 10.47
CA LEU A 205 -8.46 1.28 9.26
C LEU A 205 -9.13 1.90 8.02
N PHE A 206 -10.34 2.43 8.18
CA PHE A 206 -11.13 2.93 7.05
C PHE A 206 -11.01 4.45 6.84
N ARG A 207 -10.34 5.19 7.75
CA ARG A 207 -10.30 6.66 7.66
C ARG A 207 -9.02 7.31 8.17
N ARG A 208 -8.78 7.31 9.48
CA ARG A 208 -7.77 8.14 10.16
C ARG A 208 -6.35 7.82 9.70
N ASN A 209 -6.03 6.56 9.44
CA ASN A 209 -4.71 6.19 8.97
C ASN A 209 -4.46 6.74 7.55
N THR A 210 -5.45 6.67 6.66
CA THR A 210 -5.39 7.24 5.30
C THR A 210 -5.30 8.77 5.33
N GLU A 211 -6.11 9.42 6.16
CA GLU A 211 -6.06 10.88 6.39
C GLU A 211 -4.67 11.33 6.82
N ARG A 212 -4.10 10.69 7.85
CA ARG A 212 -2.75 10.97 8.34
C ARG A 212 -1.69 10.71 7.27
N MET A 213 -1.78 9.58 6.57
CA MET A 213 -0.81 9.19 5.52
C MET A 213 -0.77 10.20 4.39
N LEU A 214 -1.93 10.73 3.99
CA LEU A 214 -2.05 11.69 2.89
C LEU A 214 -1.88 13.15 3.35
N GLY A 215 -1.69 13.40 4.65
CA GLY A 215 -1.56 14.75 5.21
C GLY A 215 -2.84 15.57 5.05
N VAL A 216 -4.00 14.95 5.25
CA VAL A 216 -5.32 15.58 5.07
C VAL A 216 -6.19 15.32 6.29
N GLU A 217 -6.91 16.34 6.74
CA GLU A 217 -7.95 16.18 7.75
C GLU A 217 -9.30 16.37 7.05
N SER A 218 -10.14 15.35 7.09
CA SER A 218 -11.54 15.51 6.66
C SER A 218 -12.27 16.29 7.76
N THR A 219 -12.97 17.35 7.35
CA THR A 219 -13.85 18.14 8.23
C THR A 219 -15.23 17.48 8.32
#